data_AF-A0A846PD84-F1
#
_entry.id   AF-A0A846PD84-F1
#
_cell.length_a   1.000
_cell.length_b   1.000
_cell.length_c   1.000
_cell.angle_alpha   90.00
_cell.angle_beta   90.00
_cell.angle_gamma   90.00
#
_symmetry.space_group_name_H-M   'P 1'
#
loop_
_entity.id
_entity.type
_entity.pdbx_description
1 polymer ?
#
loop_
_entity_poly.entity_id
_entity_poly.type
_entity_poly.pdbx_seq_one_letter_code
_entity_poly.pdbx_strand_id
1 'polypeptide(L)' 'MSSFLPDEPIDNATRFGFDVYSKALATIIKSKELQTPFTIAIHGDWGSGKTSLMKTVSRKLESVDEKEVKMKTIWFD' A
#
# COMPACT_ATOMS: atom_id res chain seq x y z
N MET A 1 21.15 -24.66 6.62
CA MET A 1 21.40 -23.38 5.94
C MET A 1 20.31 -22.42 6.36
N SER A 2 20.54 -21.60 7.39
CA SER A 2 19.59 -20.58 7.85
C SER A 2 19.59 -19.45 6.83
N SER A 3 18.53 -19.35 6.01
CA SER A 3 18.37 -18.20 5.13
C SER A 3 18.21 -16.95 5.99
N PHE A 4 19.13 -16.00 5.88
CA PHE A 4 18.92 -14.64 6.36
C PHE A 4 17.65 -14.11 5.68
N LEU A 5 16.62 -13.84 6.47
CA LEU A 5 15.46 -13.07 6.02
C LEU A 5 15.75 -11.61 6.36
N PRO A 6 15.97 -10.73 5.38
CA PRO A 6 16.16 -9.31 5.64
C PRO A 6 14.88 -8.73 6.25
N ASP A 7 15.03 -7.96 7.34
CA ASP A 7 13.92 -7.24 7.98
C ASP A 7 13.68 -5.91 7.26
N GLU A 8 13.39 -6.00 5.96
CA GLU A 8 13.08 -4.85 5.11
C GLU A 8 11.63 -4.91 4.61
N PRO A 9 10.93 -3.76 4.60
CA PRO A 9 9.58 -3.71 4.09
C PRO A 9 9.56 -3.87 2.56
N ILE A 10 8.85 -4.90 2.11
CA ILE A 10 8.66 -5.25 0.69
C ILE A 10 7.48 -4.48 0.06
N ASP A 11 7.55 -4.22 -1.23
CA ASP A 11 6.53 -3.47 -2.00
C ASP A 11 5.53 -4.35 -2.76
N ASN A 12 5.60 -5.66 -2.56
CA ASN A 12 4.81 -6.68 -3.23
C ASN A 12 4.32 -7.75 -2.26
N ALA A 13 3.93 -7.34 -1.06
CA ALA A 13 3.45 -8.25 -0.04
C ALA A 13 2.18 -8.97 -0.50
N THR A 14 2.25 -10.30 -0.63
CA THR A 14 1.14 -11.17 -1.04
C THR A 14 0.66 -12.10 0.08
N ARG A 15 1.42 -12.23 1.16
CA ARG A 15 1.03 -13.05 2.32
C ARG A 15 0.01 -12.31 3.19
N PHE A 16 -0.72 -13.06 4.01
CA PHE A 16 -1.71 -12.52 4.97
C PHE A 16 -2.84 -11.69 4.35
N GLY A 17 -3.18 -11.93 3.07
CA GLY A 17 -4.24 -11.21 2.36
C GLY A 17 -3.89 -9.77 1.99
N PHE A 18 -2.60 -9.41 2.02
CA PHE A 18 -2.14 -8.05 1.71
C PHE A 18 -2.48 -7.65 0.28
N ASP A 19 -2.61 -8.59 -0.65
CA ASP A 19 -3.07 -8.36 -2.01
C ASP A 19 -4.53 -7.86 -2.05
N VAL A 20 -5.40 -8.46 -1.24
CA VAL A 20 -6.81 -8.08 -1.10
C VAL A 20 -6.93 -6.69 -0.48
N TYR A 21 -6.25 -6.46 0.65
CA TYR A 21 -6.27 -5.16 1.32
C TYR A 21 -5.66 -4.06 0.45
N SER A 22 -4.50 -4.30 -0.15
CA SER A 22 -3.84 -3.29 -0.98
C SER A 22 -4.65 -2.97 -2.25
N LYS A 23 -5.33 -3.96 -2.84
CA LYS A 23 -6.26 -3.73 -3.95
C LYS A 23 -7.47 -2.90 -3.50
N ALA A 24 -8.11 -3.25 -2.38
CA ALA A 24 -9.26 -2.52 -1.86
C ALA A 24 -8.91 -1.06 -1.54
N LEU A 25 -7.79 -0.84 -0.84
CA LEU A 25 -7.29 0.51 -0.52
C LEU A 25 -7.01 1.31 -1.80
N ALA A 26 -6.31 0.72 -2.78
CA ALA A 26 -6.05 1.38 -4.05
C ALA A 26 -7.34 1.73 -4.81
N THR A 27 -8.37 0.87 -4.77
CA THR A 27 -9.68 1.14 -5.37
C THR A 27 -10.40 2.30 -4.66
N ILE A 28 -10.42 2.32 -3.33
CA ILE A 28 -11.05 3.39 -2.55
C ILE A 28 -10.38 4.73 -2.86
N ILE A 29 -9.04 4.76 -2.82
CA ILE A 29 -8.23 5.96 -3.07
C ILE A 29 -8.47 6.52 -4.48
N LYS A 30 -8.67 5.66 -5.48
CA LYS A 30 -8.92 6.05 -6.87
C LYS A 30 -10.38 6.41 -7.16
N SER A 31 -11.30 6.18 -6.22
CA SER A 31 -12.71 6.43 -6.45
C SER A 31 -12.99 7.93 -6.58
N LYS A 32 -13.66 8.33 -7.67
CA LYS A 32 -14.15 9.70 -7.86
C LYS A 32 -15.26 10.07 -6.87
N GLU A 33 -15.88 9.08 -6.25
CA GLU A 33 -16.94 9.26 -5.25
C GLU A 33 -16.37 9.49 -3.85
N LEU A 34 -15.06 9.31 -3.66
CA LEU A 34 -14.42 9.54 -2.37
C LEU A 34 -14.51 11.02 -2.00
N GLN A 35 -15.28 11.33 -0.96
CA GLN A 35 -15.36 12.68 -0.41
C GLN A 35 -14.05 13.03 0.29
N THR A 36 -13.49 14.20 -0.05
CA THR A 36 -12.27 14.73 0.57
C THR A 36 -12.63 15.83 1.59
N PRO A 37 -11.83 16.01 2.66
CA PRO A 37 -10.61 15.28 3.01
C PRO A 37 -10.89 13.89 3.59
N PHE A 38 -10.02 12.93 3.28
CA PHE A 38 -10.11 11.55 3.80
C PHE A 38 -8.77 11.12 4.38
N THR A 39 -8.80 10.26 5.40
CA THR A 39 -7.59 9.77 6.08
C THR A 39 -7.74 8.29 6.39
N ILE A 40 -6.68 7.52 6.11
CA ILE A 40 -6.58 6.08 6.42
C ILE A 40 -5.47 5.90 7.45
N ALA A 41 -5.77 5.24 8.56
CA ALA A 41 -4.78 4.81 9.54
C ALA A 41 -4.56 3.29 9.44
N ILE A 42 -3.30 2.86 9.41
CA ILE A 42 -2.93 1.43 9.45
C ILE A 42 -2.41 1.12 10.85
N HIS A 43 -3.14 0.26 11.56
CA HIS A 43 -2.81 -0.15 12.92
C HIS A 43 -2.34 -1.61 12.96
N GLY A 44 -1.38 -1.92 13.83
CA GLY A 44 -0.87 -3.28 14.05
C GLY A 44 0.47 -3.28 14.77
N ASP A 45 0.86 -4.44 15.30
CA ASP A 45 2.07 -4.62 16.09
C ASP A 45 3.37 -4.35 15.33
N TRP A 46 4.47 -4.15 16.05
CA TRP A 46 5.79 -4.06 15.43
C TRP A 46 6.08 -5.33 14.60
N GLY A 47 6.64 -5.18 13.41
CA GLY A 47 6.90 -6.31 12.50
C GLY A 47 5.67 -6.91 11.82
N SER A 48 4.46 -6.37 12.01
CA SER A 48 3.25 -6.90 11.35
C SER A 48 3.13 -6.60 9.85
N GLY A 49 4.10 -5.88 9.28
CA GLY A 49 4.14 -5.57 7.84
C GLY A 49 3.40 -4.29 7.43
N LYS A 50 3.04 -3.38 8.35
CA LYS A 50 2.36 -2.10 8.03
C LYS A 50 3.04 -1.31 6.91
N THR A 51 4.35 -1.12 7.01
CA THR A 51 5.14 -0.41 5.99
C THR A 51 5.12 -1.15 4.65
N SER A 52 5.20 -2.49 4.68
CA SER A 52 5.09 -3.32 3.48
C SER A 52 3.72 -3.20 2.81
N LEU A 53 2.64 -3.15 3.60
CA LEU A 53 1.29 -2.90 3.09
C LEU A 53 1.20 -1.53 2.41
N MET A 54 1.70 -0.48 3.07
CA MET A 54 1.71 0.88 2.51
C MET A 54 2.50 0.96 1.19
N LYS A 55 3.70 0.36 1.13
CA LYS A 55 4.51 0.30 -0.09
C LYS A 55 3.80 -0.47 -1.21
N THR A 56 3.13 -1.58 -0.87
CA THR A 56 2.35 -2.37 -1.82
C THR A 56 1.15 -1.57 -2.37
N VAL A 57 0.49 -0.77 -1.53
CA VAL A 57 -0.56 0.17 -1.98
C VAL A 57 0.03 1.21 -2.93
N SER A 58 1.15 1.87 -2.58
CA SER A 58 1.82 2.86 -3.45
C SER A 58 2.12 2.28 -4.82
N ARG A 59 2.72 1.09 -4.85
CA ARG A 59 3.04 0.40 -6.10
C ARG A 59 1.80 0.10 -6.96
N LYS A 60 0.67 -0.28 -6.35
CA LYS A 60 -0.61 -0.47 -7.06
C LYS A 60 -1.24 0.83 -7.55
N LEU A 61 -0.98 1.94 -6.87
CA LEU A 61 -1.43 3.25 -7.32
C LEU A 61 -0.65 3.68 -8.57
N GLU A 62 0.67 3.44 -8.58
CA GLU A 62 1.61 3.76 -9.67
C GLU A 62 1.50 2.82 -10.88
N SER A 63 1.16 1.54 -10.70
CA SER A 63 1.18 0.53 -11.77
C SER A 63 0.02 0.61 -12.78
N VAL A 64 -0.85 1.61 -12.70
CA VAL A 64 -2.05 1.72 -13.55
C VAL A 64 -1.90 2.96 -14.43
N ASP A 65 -2.10 2.76 -15.74
CA ASP A 65 -1.93 3.76 -16.81
C ASP A 65 -2.32 5.19 -16.38
N GLU A 66 -1.41 6.14 -16.66
CA GLU A 66 -1.47 7.57 -16.29
C GLU A 66 -2.72 8.32 -16.79
N LYS A 67 -3.59 7.66 -17.55
CA LYS A 67 -4.66 8.28 -18.33
C LYS A 67 -5.92 8.62 -17.54
N GLU A 68 -6.13 8.08 -16.34
CA GLU A 68 -7.41 8.28 -15.62
C GLU A 68 -7.36 9.12 -14.33
N VAL A 69 -6.27 9.09 -13.54
CA VAL A 69 -6.15 9.87 -12.29
C VAL A 69 -4.71 10.27 -12.03
N LYS A 70 -4.42 11.58 -12.04
CA LYS A 70 -3.10 12.10 -11.67
C LYS A 70 -2.95 12.08 -10.15
N MET A 71 -2.22 11.10 -9.63
CA MET A 71 -1.97 10.94 -8.20
C MET A 71 -0.47 11.06 -7.90
N LYS A 72 -0.12 11.78 -6.82
CA LYS A 72 1.26 11.90 -6.34
C LYS A 72 1.35 11.29 -4.94
N THR A 73 2.18 10.26 -4.78
CA THR A 73 2.51 9.72 -3.46
C THR A 73 3.69 10.48 -2.86
N ILE A 74 3.60 10.83 -1.58
CA ILE A 74 4.68 11.47 -0.82
C ILE A 74 4.92 10.64 0.44
N TRP A 75 6.18 10.31 0.69
CA TRP A 75 6.63 9.63 1.90
C TRP A 75 7.36 10.62 2.80
N PHE A 76 7.20 10.46 4.10
CA PHE A 76 7.89 11.25 5.12
C PHE A 76 8.76 10.28 5.92
N ASP A 77 10.03 10.64 6.11
CA ASP A 77 11.00 9.93 6.96
C ASP A 77 10.98 10.47 8.39
#